data_AF-A0A7J9HMK1-F1
#
_entry.id   AF-A0A7J9HMK1-F1
#
_cell.length_a   1.000
_cell.length_b   1.000
_cell.length_c   1.000
_cell.angle_alpha   90.00
_cell.angle_beta   90.00
_cell.angle_gamma   90.00
#
_symmetry.space_group_name_H-M   'P 1'
#
loop_
_entity.id
_entity.type
_entity.pdbx_description
1 polymer ?
#
loop_
_entity_poly.entity_id
_entity_poly.type
_entity_poly.pdbx_seq_one_letter_code
_entity_poly.pdbx_strand_id
1 'polypeptide(L)'
;MTSYIAVHGFILWVSMGFLMPVGILTIRMANKDEGGRRVKVLFYLHAIFQTLAVLLVTVGAVMSIKNFENSFNNHHQRLGLALYVAIWMQALIGIFRPP
;
A
#
# COMPACT_ATOMS: atom_id res chain seq x y z
N MET A 1 24.57 4.50 4.02
CA MET A 1 23.52 3.67 4.66
C MET A 1 22.37 4.48 5.23
N THR A 2 22.61 5.57 5.96
CA THR A 2 21.56 6.43 6.56
C THR A 2 20.53 6.97 5.56
N SER A 3 20.96 7.35 4.35
CA SER A 3 20.05 7.83 3.30
C SER A 3 19.03 6.78 2.87
N TYR A 4 19.43 5.53 2.61
CA TYR A 4 18.48 4.48 2.19
C TYR A 4 17.44 4.15 3.27
N ILE A 5 17.83 4.13 4.55
CA ILE A 5 16.90 3.89 5.65
C ILE A 5 15.87 5.01 5.74
N ALA A 6 16.31 6.28 5.65
CA ALA A 6 15.41 7.43 5.66
C ALA A 6 14.47 7.43 4.45
N VAL A 7 14.97 7.14 3.25
CA VAL A 7 14.17 7.05 2.03
C VAL A 7 13.17 5.90 2.10
N HIS A 8 13.59 4.72 2.57
CA HIS A 8 12.71 3.58 2.80
C HIS A 8 11.57 3.93 3.77
N GLY A 9 11.90 4.52 4.92
CA GLY A 9 10.91 4.95 5.90
C GLY A 9 9.94 5.99 5.33
N PHE A 10 10.45 6.98 4.58
CA PHE A 10 9.62 8.00 3.95
C PHE A 10 8.68 7.41 2.89
N ILE A 11 9.17 6.55 2.00
CA ILE A 11 8.36 5.91 0.95
C ILE A 11 7.27 5.03 1.58
N LEU A 12 7.61 4.24 2.62
CA LEU A 12 6.62 3.42 3.30
C LEU A 12 5.61 4.25 4.10
N TRP A 13 6.00 5.40 4.64
CA TRP A 13 5.08 6.34 5.27
C TRP A 13 4.11 6.94 4.24
N VAL A 14 4.59 7.43 3.10
CA VAL A 14 3.73 7.94 2.02
C VAL A 14 2.77 6.85 1.55
N SER A 15 3.25 5.61 1.37
CA SER A 15 2.44 4.49 0.94
C SER A 15 1.40 4.05 1.99
N MET A 16 1.87 3.47 3.10
CA MET A 16 1.02 2.77 4.08
C MET A 16 0.46 3.73 5.13
N GLY A 17 1.19 4.80 5.45
CA GLY A 17 0.75 5.81 6.40
C GLY A 17 -0.24 6.82 5.81
N PHE A 18 -0.22 7.04 4.49
CA PHE A 18 -1.06 8.06 3.86
C PHE A 18 -1.92 7.55 2.70
N LEU A 19 -1.33 7.07 1.59
CA LEU A 19 -2.10 6.72 0.38
C LEU A 19 -3.10 5.60 0.62
N MET A 20 -2.69 4.51 1.27
CA MET A 20 -3.58 3.39 1.57
C MET A 20 -4.76 3.81 2.46
N PRO A 21 -4.56 4.53 3.59
CA PRO A 21 -5.67 5.10 4.37
C PRO A 21 -6.62 5.98 3.56
N VAL A 22 -6.11 6.88 2.71
CA VAL A 22 -6.95 7.73 1.84
C VAL A 22 -7.76 6.88 0.85
N GLY A 23 -7.14 5.85 0.26
CA GLY A 23 -7.82 4.85 -0.56
C GLY A 23 -8.95 4.14 0.20
N ILE A 24 -8.73 3.77 1.46
CA ILE A 24 -9.78 3.14 2.31
C ILE A 24 -10.92 4.13 2.60
N LEU A 25 -10.60 5.40 2.89
CA LEU A 25 -11.62 6.41 3.17
C LEU A 25 -12.49 6.71 1.94
N THR A 26 -11.89 6.80 0.75
CA THR A 26 -12.64 7.04 -0.49
C THR A 26 -13.64 5.95 -0.81
N ILE A 27 -13.29 4.66 -0.68
CA ILE A 27 -14.27 3.57 -0.89
C ILE A 27 -15.33 3.52 0.21
N ARG A 28 -14.98 3.85 1.46
CA ARG A 28 -15.96 3.96 2.55
C ARG A 28 -16.96 5.08 2.32
N MET A 29 -16.53 6.18 1.71
CA MET A 29 -17.43 7.26 1.28
C MET A 29 -18.31 6.83 0.10
N ALA A 30 -17.76 6.09 -0.87
CA ALA A 30 -18.52 5.57 -2.00
C ALA A 30 -19.69 4.69 -1.53
N ASN A 31 -19.45 3.81 -0.55
CA ASN A 31 -20.45 2.91 0.01
C ASN A 31 -21.58 3.61 0.78
N LYS A 32 -21.44 4.92 1.08
CA LYS A 32 -22.46 5.74 1.76
C LYS A 32 -23.25 6.62 0.79
N ASP A 33 -22.90 6.61 -0.49
CA ASP A 33 -23.47 7.51 -1.49
C ASP A 33 -24.42 6.77 -2.42
N GLU A 34 -25.53 7.40 -2.75
CA GLU A 34 -26.56 6.87 -3.68
C GLU A 34 -26.34 7.40 -5.11
N GLY A 35 -25.51 8.43 -5.29
CA GLY A 35 -25.25 9.06 -6.57
C GLY A 35 -24.28 8.26 -7.45
N GLY A 36 -24.79 7.60 -8.49
CA GLY A 36 -23.99 6.71 -9.36
C GLY A 36 -22.72 7.33 -9.97
N ARG A 37 -22.73 8.63 -10.31
CA ARG A 37 -21.52 9.34 -10.80
C ARG A 37 -20.47 9.50 -9.69
N ARG A 38 -20.89 9.88 -8.48
CA ARG A 38 -19.99 10.12 -7.35
C ARG A 38 -19.41 8.82 -6.82
N VAL A 39 -20.22 7.76 -6.75
CA VAL A 39 -19.76 6.39 -6.43
C VAL A 39 -18.65 5.95 -7.38
N LYS A 40 -18.84 6.11 -8.71
CA LYS A 40 -17.81 5.79 -9.71
C LYS A 40 -16.51 6.57 -9.50
N VAL A 41 -16.59 7.88 -9.29
CA VAL A 41 -15.40 8.72 -9.03
C VAL A 41 -14.66 8.26 -7.77
N LEU A 42 -15.37 8.05 -6.67
CA LEU A 42 -14.78 7.60 -5.41
C LEU A 42 -14.17 6.20 -5.52
N PHE A 43 -14.78 5.29 -6.29
CA PHE A 43 -14.22 3.99 -6.59
C PHE A 43 -12.92 4.08 -7.39
N TYR A 44 -12.86 4.91 -8.43
CA TYR A 44 -11.61 5.11 -9.19
C TYR A 44 -10.52 5.77 -8.33
N LEU A 45 -10.87 6.73 -7.48
CA LEU A 45 -9.92 7.31 -6.52
C LEU A 45 -9.37 6.24 -5.57
N HIS A 46 -10.24 5.38 -5.02
CA HIS A 46 -9.82 4.23 -4.22
C HIS A 46 -8.81 3.36 -4.97
N ALA A 47 -9.15 2.94 -6.20
CA ALA A 47 -8.29 2.10 -7.01
C ALA A 47 -6.93 2.76 -7.26
N ILE A 48 -6.91 4.03 -7.68
CA ILE A 48 -5.67 4.79 -7.93
C ILE A 48 -4.80 4.87 -6.68
N PHE A 49 -5.38 5.27 -5.54
CA PHE A 49 -4.62 5.37 -4.28
C PHE A 49 -4.05 4.03 -3.84
N GLN A 50 -4.82 2.94 -3.96
CA GLN A 50 -4.34 1.60 -3.61
C GLN A 50 -3.25 1.12 -4.56
N THR A 51 -3.39 1.33 -5.88
CA THR A 51 -2.35 0.97 -6.85
C THR A 51 -1.05 1.73 -6.58
N LEU A 52 -1.10 3.04 -6.34
CA LEU A 52 0.08 3.83 -6.02
C LEU A 52 0.73 3.37 -4.70
N ALA A 53 -0.07 3.03 -3.68
CA ALA A 53 0.45 2.50 -2.42
C ALA A 53 1.19 1.16 -2.64
N VAL A 54 0.61 0.22 -3.40
CA VAL A 54 1.24 -1.08 -3.71
C VAL A 54 2.55 -0.89 -4.48
N LEU A 55 2.60 0.03 -5.45
CA LEU A 55 3.82 0.34 -6.19
C LEU A 55 4.92 0.89 -5.27
N LEU A 56 4.59 1.86 -4.40
CA LEU A 56 5.56 2.43 -3.46
C LEU A 56 6.03 1.43 -2.39
N VAL A 57 5.14 0.58 -1.88
CA VAL A 57 5.53 -0.52 -0.99
C VAL A 57 6.49 -1.46 -1.69
N THR A 58 6.25 -1.77 -2.97
CA THR A 58 7.14 -2.63 -3.76
C THR A 58 8.52 -2.01 -3.93
N VAL A 59 8.60 -0.71 -4.23
CA VAL A 59 9.87 0.01 -4.27
C VAL A 59 10.57 -0.02 -2.91
N GLY A 60 9.84 0.21 -1.81
CA GLY A 60 10.36 0.14 -0.46
C GLY A 60 10.90 -1.24 -0.09
N ALA A 61 10.19 -2.30 -0.48
CA ALA A 61 10.58 -3.70 -0.27
C ALA A 61 11.83 -4.08 -1.07
N VAL A 62 11.88 -3.73 -2.36
CA VAL A 62 13.07 -3.95 -3.21
C VAL A 62 14.27 -3.20 -2.63
N MET A 63 14.08 -1.96 -2.17
CA MET A 63 15.14 -1.18 -1.53
C MET A 63 15.65 -1.85 -0.25
N SER A 64 14.78 -2.35 0.63
CA SER A 64 15.20 -3.05 1.85
C SER A 64 15.92 -4.36 1.56
N ILE A 65 15.45 -5.13 0.58
CA ILE A 65 16.07 -6.41 0.20
C ILE A 65 17.47 -6.19 -0.38
N LYS A 66 17.64 -5.15 -1.21
CA LYS A 66 18.92 -4.89 -1.89
C LYS A 66 19.96 -4.17 -1.02
N ASN A 67 19.53 -3.34 -0.07
CA ASN A 67 20.44 -2.39 0.59
C ASN A 67 20.58 -2.58 2.11
N PHE A 68 19.74 -3.40 2.75
CA PHE A 68 19.79 -3.62 4.20
C PHE A 68 20.24 -5.04 4.56
N GLU A 69 20.58 -5.20 5.83
CA GLU A 69 20.75 -6.51 6.46
C GLU A 69 19.36 -7.17 6.56
N ASN A 70 19.25 -8.44 6.15
CA ASN A 70 17.99 -9.18 6.07
C ASN A 70 18.09 -10.52 6.84
N SER A 71 18.67 -10.50 8.06
CA SER A 71 18.72 -11.68 8.95
C SER A 71 17.36 -12.06 9.52
N PHE A 72 16.37 -11.16 9.42
CA PHE A 72 15.02 -11.32 9.99
C PHE A 72 15.03 -11.66 11.48
N ASN A 73 16.06 -11.20 12.21
CA ASN A 73 16.23 -11.48 13.64
C ASN A 73 15.43 -10.52 14.55
N ASN A 74 14.76 -9.52 13.98
CA ASN A 74 13.93 -8.56 14.72
C ASN A 74 12.49 -8.52 14.19
N HIS A 75 11.60 -8.07 15.08
CA HIS A 75 10.16 -8.01 14.80
C HIS A 75 9.82 -7.06 13.65
N HIS A 76 10.57 -5.96 13.47
CA HIS A 76 10.31 -5.00 12.40
C HIS A 76 10.48 -5.64 11.01
N GLN A 77 11.59 -6.35 10.78
CA GLN A 77 11.83 -7.06 9.51
C GLN A 77 10.79 -8.16 9.26
N ARG A 78 10.47 -8.97 10.28
CA ARG A 78 9.50 -10.07 10.16
C ARG A 78 8.09 -9.57 9.86
N LEU A 79 7.64 -8.52 10.58
CA LEU A 79 6.36 -7.87 10.32
C LEU A 79 6.36 -7.18 8.96
N GLY A 80 7.45 -6.52 8.58
CA GLY A 80 7.60 -5.88 7.27
C GLY A 80 7.44 -6.88 6.13
N LEU A 81 8.09 -8.06 6.21
CA LEU A 81 7.95 -9.12 5.22
C LEU A 81 6.52 -9.65 5.13
N ALA A 82 5.90 -9.95 6.28
CA ALA A 82 4.51 -10.40 6.32
C ALA A 82 3.56 -9.35 5.73
N LEU A 83 3.81 -8.08 6.01
CA LEU A 83 3.04 -6.96 5.48
C LEU A 83 3.18 -6.82 3.96
N TYR A 84 4.38 -6.96 3.40
CA TYR A 84 4.58 -6.94 1.95
C TYR A 84 3.77 -8.03 1.24
N VAL A 85 3.79 -9.25 1.79
CA VAL A 85 3.00 -10.38 1.26
C VAL A 85 1.50 -10.07 1.35
N ALA A 86 1.03 -9.59 2.50
CA ALA A 86 -0.39 -9.28 2.70
C ALA A 86 -0.90 -8.17 1.76
N ILE A 87 -0.11 -7.12 1.52
CA ILE A 87 -0.47 -6.03 0.60
C ILE A 87 -0.60 -6.54 -0.83
N TRP A 88 0.36 -7.33 -1.30
CA TRP A 88 0.28 -7.92 -2.63
C TRP A 88 -0.89 -8.91 -2.76
N MET A 89 -1.15 -9.71 -1.73
CA MET A 89 -2.33 -10.59 -1.69
C MET A 89 -3.63 -9.78 -1.81
N GLN A 90 -3.76 -8.69 -1.05
CA GLN A 90 -4.93 -7.81 -1.13
C GLN A 90 -5.09 -7.19 -2.51
N ALA A 91 -3.99 -6.76 -3.15
CA ALA A 91 -4.01 -6.21 -4.50
C ALA A 91 -4.46 -7.25 -5.54
N LEU A 92 -3.91 -8.47 -5.47
CA LEU A 92 -4.28 -9.57 -6.37
C LEU A 92 -5.75 -9.95 -6.22
N ILE A 93 -6.25 -10.08 -4.99
CA ILE A 93 -7.68 -10.33 -4.73
C ILE A 93 -8.54 -9.20 -5.33
N GLY A 94 -8.09 -7.96 -5.24
CA GLY A 94 -8.77 -6.81 -5.85
C GLY A 94 -8.86 -6.88 -7.37
N ILE A 95 -7.81 -7.36 -8.04
CA ILE A 95 -7.78 -7.55 -9.51
C ILE A 95 -8.75 -8.65 -9.95
N PHE A 96 -8.83 -9.74 -9.18
CA PHE A 96 -9.73 -10.85 -9.47
C PHE A 96 -11.15 -10.67 -8.92
N ARG A 97 -11.47 -9.49 -8.36
CA ARG A 97 -12.80 -9.20 -7.87
C ARG A 97 -13.78 -9.10 -9.05
N PRO A 98 -14.90 -9.86 -9.04
CA PRO A 98 -15.92 -9.74 -10.07
C PRO A 98 -16.50 -8.30 -10.11
N PRO A 99 -16.92 -7.83 -11.30
CA PRO A 99 -17.60 -6.54 -11.45
C PRO A 99 -18.93 -6.48 -10.70
#